data_AF-A0A352JXI1-F1
#
_entry.id   AF-A0A352JXI1-F1
#
_cell.length_a   1.000
_cell.length_b   1.000
_cell.length_c   1.000
_cell.angle_alpha   90.00
_cell.angle_beta   90.00
_cell.angle_gamma   90.00
#
_symmetry.space_group_name_H-M   'P 1'
#
loop_
_entity.id
_entity.type
_entity.pdbx_description
1 polymer ?
#
loop_
_entity_poly.entity_id
_entity_poly.type
_entity_poly.pdbx_seq_one_letter_code
_entity_poly.pdbx_strand_id
1 'polypeptide(L)'
;MTSSTEQTKPNPSPHRRKHQWIGAATLVALAALVLPWLLTPRFESIREEGPQLTRLPDPPAVPAEPVVAPVIDQEALNASRERLDALMGAPVGNESQASFILQVGAFKNRENAKALQTKLEALDIGRVYLRSEESLTRVYVGPLLDRSRAEA
;
A
#
# COMPACT_ATOMS: atom_id res chain seq x y z
N MET A 1 88.63 13.61 26.64
CA MET A 1 87.77 14.03 25.50
C MET A 1 87.96 12.94 24.46
N THR A 2 87.02 12.08 24.10
CA THR A 2 85.61 12.33 23.77
C THR A 2 84.79 11.04 23.97
N SER A 3 83.61 11.21 24.56
CA SER A 3 82.54 10.22 24.59
C SER A 3 81.99 9.94 23.20
N SER A 4 81.56 8.71 22.91
CA SER A 4 80.33 8.47 22.14
C SER A 4 79.95 7.00 22.17
N THR A 5 78.88 6.76 22.92
CA THR A 5 78.03 5.58 22.93
C THR A 5 77.66 5.11 21.53
N GLU A 6 77.93 3.84 21.27
CA GLU A 6 77.36 3.06 20.18
C GLU A 6 75.85 2.89 20.45
N GLN A 7 75.03 3.80 19.91
CA GLN A 7 73.57 3.63 19.87
C GLN A 7 73.21 2.72 18.69
N THR A 8 72.80 1.50 19.03
CA THR A 8 72.10 0.57 18.15
C THR A 8 70.73 1.15 17.77
N LYS A 9 70.63 1.69 16.56
CA LYS A 9 69.35 2.08 15.95
C LYS A 9 68.68 0.83 15.38
N PRO A 10 67.44 0.47 15.79
CA PRO A 10 66.76 -0.69 15.22
C PRO A 10 66.38 -0.38 13.77
N ASN A 11 66.87 -1.23 12.87
CA ASN A 11 66.50 -1.28 11.47
C ASN A 11 64.98 -1.50 11.34
N PRO A 12 64.20 -0.61 10.70
CA PRO A 12 62.78 -0.87 10.46
C PRO A 12 62.67 -1.91 9.35
N SER A 13 62.33 -3.15 9.72
CA SER A 13 62.10 -4.24 8.79
C SER A 13 60.96 -3.90 7.81
N PRO A 14 61.08 -4.25 6.51
CA PRO A 14 60.15 -3.83 5.45
C PRO A 14 58.82 -4.60 5.42
N HIS A 15 58.52 -5.41 6.44
CA HIS A 15 57.31 -6.26 6.46
C HIS A 15 56.01 -5.50 6.75
N ARG A 16 56.08 -4.26 7.21
CA ARG A 16 54.89 -3.48 7.66
C ARG A 16 53.99 -3.00 6.53
N ARG A 17 54.50 -2.88 5.29
CA ARG A 17 53.73 -2.35 4.15
C ARG A 17 52.60 -3.28 3.72
N LYS A 18 52.84 -4.60 3.68
CA LYS A 18 51.86 -5.58 3.18
C LYS A 18 50.60 -5.67 4.07
N HIS A 19 50.75 -5.53 5.39
CA HIS A 19 49.63 -5.53 6.34
C HIS A 19 48.88 -4.19 6.40
N GLN A 20 49.52 -3.08 6.03
CA GLN A 20 48.85 -1.78 5.92
C GLN A 20 47.85 -1.74 4.76
N TRP A 21 48.15 -2.43 3.65
CA TRP A 21 47.21 -2.57 2.52
C TRP A 21 45.96 -3.36 2.90
N ILE A 22 46.11 -4.40 3.71
CA ILE A 22 44.98 -5.20 4.21
C ILE A 22 44.12 -4.35 5.14
N GLY A 23 44.73 -3.58 6.06
CA GLY A 23 43.98 -2.65 6.93
C GLY A 23 43.25 -1.55 6.16
N ALA A 24 43.91 -0.96 5.15
CA ALA A 24 43.30 0.05 4.29
C ALA A 24 42.15 -0.52 3.45
N ALA A 25 42.32 -1.70 2.85
CA ALA A 25 41.27 -2.38 2.10
C ALA A 25 40.06 -2.71 2.99
N THR A 26 40.29 -3.19 4.22
CA THR A 26 39.23 -3.46 5.19
C THR A 26 38.50 -2.18 5.61
N LEU A 27 39.22 -1.07 5.85
CA LEU A 27 38.59 0.22 6.17
C LEU A 27 37.75 0.75 5.00
N VAL A 28 38.22 0.63 3.76
CA VAL A 28 37.47 1.04 2.57
C VAL A 28 36.22 0.19 2.39
N ALA A 29 36.32 -1.13 2.56
CA ALA A 29 35.16 -2.04 2.48
C ALA A 29 34.13 -1.74 3.58
N LEU A 30 34.57 -1.48 4.80
CA LEU A 30 33.70 -1.15 5.93
C LEU A 30 33.06 0.24 5.76
N ALA A 31 33.82 1.21 5.27
CA ALA A 31 33.30 2.52 4.89
C ALA A 31 32.24 2.42 3.78
N ALA A 32 32.46 1.58 2.75
CA ALA A 32 31.48 1.37 1.68
C ALA A 32 30.17 0.73 2.18
N LEU A 33 30.22 -0.06 3.25
CA LEU A 33 29.04 -0.63 3.90
C LEU A 33 28.29 0.40 4.77
N VAL A 34 29.02 1.28 5.46
CA VAL A 34 28.45 2.25 6.43
C VAL A 34 28.06 3.57 5.76
N LEU A 35 28.76 4.00 4.72
CA LEU A 35 28.48 5.26 4.00
C LEU A 35 27.02 5.37 3.55
N PRO A 36 26.41 4.35 2.93
CA PRO A 36 25.01 4.43 2.50
C PRO A 36 24.07 4.75 3.66
N TRP A 37 24.31 4.17 4.84
CA TRP A 37 23.49 4.38 6.04
C TRP A 37 23.79 5.70 6.77
N LEU A 38 25.04 6.16 6.71
CA LEU A 38 25.47 7.44 7.30
C LEU A 38 25.02 8.63 6.44
N LEU A 39 24.99 8.47 5.12
CA LEU A 39 24.58 9.51 4.18
C LEU A 39 23.07 9.50 3.90
N THR A 40 22.32 8.47 4.29
CA THR A 40 20.85 8.54 4.25
C THR A 40 20.38 9.60 5.26
N PRO A 41 19.80 10.73 4.79
CA PRO A 41 19.28 11.74 5.69
C PRO A 41 18.15 11.11 6.50
N ARG A 42 18.27 11.14 7.83
CA ARG A 42 17.14 10.79 8.70
C ARG A 42 16.08 11.83 8.43
N PHE A 43 14.93 11.39 7.91
CA PHE A 43 13.80 12.24 7.51
C PHE A 43 13.21 13.11 8.66
N GLU A 44 13.80 13.09 9.85
CA GLU A 44 13.46 13.95 10.99
C GLU A 44 13.56 15.45 10.66
N SER A 45 14.46 15.88 9.76
CA SER A 45 14.63 17.32 9.45
C SER A 45 13.57 17.92 8.52
N ILE A 46 12.70 17.10 7.91
CA ILE A 46 11.60 17.58 7.05
C ILE A 46 10.29 17.71 7.85
N ARG A 47 10.31 17.36 9.14
CA ARG A 47 9.13 17.37 10.01
C ARG A 47 8.94 18.68 10.76
N GLU A 48 9.93 19.56 10.71
CA GLU A 48 9.87 20.90 11.28
C GLU A 48 9.59 21.90 10.15
N GLU A 49 8.60 22.77 10.38
CA GLU A 49 8.26 23.91 9.52
C GLU A 49 7.47 23.58 8.25
N GLY A 50 6.26 23.03 8.45
CA GLY A 50 5.16 23.37 7.56
C GLY A 50 5.02 24.91 7.45
N PRO A 51 4.67 25.45 6.27
CA PRO A 51 4.62 26.89 6.06
C PRO A 51 3.73 27.57 7.11
N GLN A 52 4.22 28.68 7.67
CA GLN A 52 3.46 29.53 8.59
C GLN A 52 2.16 29.97 7.89
N LEU A 53 1.05 29.34 8.25
CA LEU A 53 -0.26 29.64 7.68
C LEU A 53 -0.65 31.05 8.12
N THR A 54 -0.55 32.01 7.21
CA THR A 54 -1.06 33.37 7.43
C THR A 54 -2.57 33.28 7.55
N ARG A 55 -3.14 33.81 8.64
CA ARG A 55 -4.60 33.88 8.81
C ARG A 55 -5.18 34.68 7.65
N LEU A 56 -6.04 34.03 6.87
CA LEU A 56 -6.78 34.67 5.79
C LEU A 56 -7.64 35.80 6.41
N PRO A 57 -7.77 36.96 5.75
CA PRO A 57 -8.66 38.02 6.20
C PRO A 57 -10.05 37.48 6.50
N ASP A 58 -10.69 37.99 7.55
CA ASP A 58 -12.05 37.57 7.89
C ASP A 58 -12.96 37.80 6.67
N PRO A 59 -13.79 36.79 6.33
CA PRO A 59 -14.70 36.92 5.21
C PRO A 59 -15.61 38.14 5.43
N PRO A 60 -15.97 38.88 4.37
CA PRO A 60 -16.88 40.00 4.50
C PRO A 60 -18.15 39.55 5.21
N ALA A 61 -18.62 40.35 6.17
CA ALA A 61 -19.85 40.07 6.90
C ALA A 61 -21.03 40.04 5.92
N VAL A 62 -21.36 38.82 5.46
CA VAL A 62 -22.56 38.58 4.68
C VAL A 62 -23.73 38.80 5.64
N PRO A 63 -24.71 39.67 5.31
CA PRO A 63 -25.94 39.75 6.08
C PRO A 63 -26.49 38.35 6.24
N ALA A 64 -26.69 37.93 7.49
CA ALA A 64 -27.27 36.63 7.79
C ALA A 64 -28.74 36.66 7.36
N GLU A 65 -28.98 36.41 6.08
CA GLU A 65 -30.27 35.91 5.63
C GLU A 65 -30.51 34.63 6.43
N PRO A 66 -31.68 34.47 7.08
CA PRO A 66 -31.92 33.33 7.94
C PRO A 66 -31.77 32.06 7.12
N VAL A 67 -30.66 31.35 7.32
CA VAL A 67 -30.44 30.03 6.73
C VAL A 67 -31.51 29.16 7.35
N VAL A 68 -32.58 28.92 6.57
CA VAL A 68 -33.63 27.99 6.93
C VAL A 68 -32.94 26.65 7.11
N ALA A 69 -32.81 26.20 8.34
CA ALA A 69 -32.28 24.88 8.62
C ALA A 69 -33.11 23.87 7.82
N PRO A 70 -32.48 22.93 7.11
CA PRO A 70 -33.22 21.92 6.38
C PRO A 70 -34.15 21.21 7.36
N VAL A 71 -35.45 21.32 7.11
CA VAL A 71 -36.46 20.64 7.92
C VAL A 71 -36.30 19.15 7.64
N ILE A 72 -35.70 18.44 8.60
CA ILE A 72 -35.60 17.00 8.54
C ILE A 72 -36.99 16.44 8.85
N ASP A 73 -37.58 15.79 7.85
CA ASP A 73 -38.81 15.03 8.05
C ASP A 73 -38.53 13.88 9.03
N GLN A 74 -39.07 14.03 10.24
CA GLN A 74 -38.85 13.07 11.31
C GLN A 74 -39.49 11.71 11.00
N GLU A 75 -40.57 11.70 10.22
CA GLU A 75 -41.25 10.47 9.84
C GLU A 75 -40.37 9.67 8.85
N ALA A 76 -39.81 10.34 7.85
CA ALA A 76 -38.86 9.74 6.92
C ALA A 76 -37.57 9.24 7.60
N LEU A 77 -37.10 9.98 8.62
CA LEU A 77 -35.93 9.57 9.41
C LEU A 77 -36.21 8.31 10.23
N ASN A 78 -37.37 8.23 10.87
CA ASN A 78 -37.78 7.07 11.66
C ASN A 78 -37.99 5.84 10.78
N ALA A 79 -38.65 5.99 9.63
CA ALA A 79 -38.81 4.91 8.65
C ALA A 79 -37.45 4.40 8.14
N SER A 80 -36.49 5.30 7.92
CA SER A 80 -35.12 4.92 7.52
C SER A 80 -34.38 4.17 8.63
N ARG A 81 -34.61 4.54 9.89
CA ARG A 81 -33.98 3.92 11.06
C ARG A 81 -34.54 2.52 11.34
N GLU A 82 -35.85 2.36 11.23
CA GLU A 82 -36.51 1.05 11.31
C GLU A 82 -36.03 0.11 10.19
N ARG A 83 -35.89 0.63 8.96
CA ARG A 83 -35.35 -0.15 7.84
C ARG A 83 -33.90 -0.57 8.09
N LEU A 84 -33.08 0.30 8.69
CA LEU A 84 -31.70 -0.03 9.06
C LEU A 84 -31.66 -1.11 10.14
N ASP A 85 -32.46 -0.99 11.20
CA ASP A 85 -32.54 -2.01 12.26
C ASP A 85 -33.04 -3.35 11.72
N ALA A 86 -34.00 -3.35 10.79
CA ALA A 86 -34.46 -4.55 10.11
C ALA A 86 -33.35 -5.20 9.26
N LEU A 87 -32.47 -4.42 8.64
CA LEU A 87 -31.31 -4.94 7.89
C LEU A 87 -30.19 -5.43 8.81
N MET A 88 -29.99 -4.78 9.96
CA MET A 88 -28.98 -5.14 10.96
C MET A 88 -29.37 -6.40 11.75
N GLY A 89 -30.67 -6.60 11.97
CA GLY A 89 -31.25 -7.78 12.61
C GLY A 89 -31.70 -8.87 11.64
N ALA A 90 -31.61 -8.62 10.32
CA ALA A 90 -31.88 -9.65 9.34
C ALA A 90 -30.92 -10.82 9.57
N PRO A 91 -31.40 -12.08 9.50
CA PRO A 91 -30.52 -13.23 9.54
C PRO A 91 -29.43 -13.04 8.48
N VAL A 92 -28.17 -12.97 8.91
CA VAL A 92 -27.05 -13.09 7.98
C VAL A 92 -27.24 -14.43 7.31
N GLY A 93 -27.44 -14.42 5.99
CA GLY A 93 -27.78 -15.61 5.22
C GLY A 93 -26.88 -16.78 5.61
N ASN A 94 -27.50 -17.93 5.87
CA ASN A 94 -26.78 -19.16 6.22
C ASN A 94 -25.81 -19.51 5.08
N GLU A 95 -24.84 -20.41 5.28
CA GLU A 95 -23.95 -20.93 4.21
C GLU A 95 -24.72 -21.40 2.94
N SER A 96 -26.02 -21.66 3.05
CA SER A 96 -26.99 -21.98 1.99
C SER A 96 -27.44 -20.78 1.12
N GLN A 97 -27.23 -19.55 1.58
CA GLN A 97 -27.37 -18.28 0.88
C GLN A 97 -26.01 -17.61 0.65
N ALA A 98 -24.91 -18.34 0.85
CA ALA A 98 -23.61 -17.86 0.46
C ALA A 98 -23.63 -17.60 -1.04
N SER A 99 -23.43 -16.33 -1.42
CA SER A 99 -23.28 -15.95 -2.82
C SER A 99 -21.96 -16.53 -3.31
N PHE A 100 -22.01 -17.62 -4.06
CA PHE A 100 -20.82 -18.21 -4.65
C PHE A 100 -20.42 -17.47 -5.92
N ILE A 101 -19.11 -17.27 -6.07
CA ILE A 101 -18.50 -16.73 -7.29
C ILE A 101 -17.67 -17.86 -7.90
N LEU A 102 -17.96 -18.21 -9.15
CA LEU A 102 -17.22 -19.20 -9.90
C LEU A 102 -16.09 -18.53 -10.66
N GLN A 103 -14.89 -19.08 -10.53
CA GLN A 103 -13.81 -18.75 -11.45
C GLN A 103 -13.86 -19.68 -12.66
N VAL A 104 -14.29 -19.14 -13.80
CA VAL A 104 -14.41 -19.89 -15.06
C VAL A 104 -13.07 -20.01 -15.80
N GLY A 105 -12.14 -19.08 -15.57
CA GLY A 105 -10.81 -19.17 -16.21
C GLY A 105 -9.85 -18.04 -15.86
N ALA A 106 -8.58 -18.22 -16.20
CA ALA A 106 -7.52 -17.21 -16.08
C ALA A 106 -6.72 -17.14 -17.38
N PHE A 107 -6.61 -15.95 -17.95
CA PHE A 107 -6.03 -15.73 -19.27
C PHE A 107 -4.85 -14.76 -19.19
N LYS A 108 -3.74 -15.08 -19.85
CA LYS A 108 -2.62 -14.13 -20.03
C LYS A 108 -2.98 -12.95 -20.94
N ASN A 109 -3.88 -13.17 -21.90
CA ASN A 109 -4.38 -12.11 -22.79
C ASN A 109 -5.78 -11.65 -22.32
N ARG A 110 -5.90 -10.34 -22.05
CA ARG A 110 -7.14 -9.66 -21.67
C ARG A 110 -8.22 -9.73 -22.75
N GLU A 111 -7.88 -9.71 -24.03
CA GLU A 111 -8.84 -9.80 -25.14
C GLU A 111 -9.57 -11.14 -25.14
N ASN A 112 -8.85 -12.22 -24.87
CA ASN A 112 -9.43 -13.57 -24.74
C ASN A 112 -10.35 -13.67 -23.53
N ALA A 113 -9.97 -13.05 -22.41
CA ALA A 113 -10.82 -12.98 -21.22
C ALA A 113 -12.12 -12.21 -21.49
N LYS A 114 -12.04 -11.10 -22.25
CA LYS A 114 -13.20 -10.30 -22.66
C LYS A 114 -14.11 -11.06 -23.61
N ALA A 115 -13.55 -11.80 -24.58
CA ALA A 115 -14.33 -12.65 -25.46
C ALA A 115 -15.09 -13.74 -24.69
N LEU A 116 -14.48 -14.32 -23.66
CA LEU A 116 -15.17 -15.26 -22.77
C LEU A 116 -16.27 -14.57 -21.97
N GLN A 117 -16.01 -13.38 -21.42
CA GLN A 117 -17.01 -12.59 -20.69
C GLN A 117 -18.27 -12.38 -21.55
N THR A 118 -18.12 -11.88 -22.79
CA THR A 118 -19.26 -11.61 -23.67
C THR A 118 -20.07 -12.86 -23.98
N LYS A 119 -19.41 -14.02 -24.12
CA LYS A 119 -20.09 -15.30 -24.31
C LYS A 119 -20.88 -15.73 -23.07
N LEU A 120 -20.31 -15.55 -21.88
CA LEU A 120 -20.97 -15.92 -20.62
C LEU A 120 -22.11 -14.96 -20.27
N GLU A 121 -22.00 -13.67 -20.58
CA GLU A 121 -23.08 -12.70 -20.45
C GLU A 121 -24.27 -13.04 -21.37
N ALA A 122 -23.99 -13.47 -22.61
CA ALA A 122 -25.03 -13.87 -23.56
C ALA A 122 -25.82 -15.12 -23.12
N LEU A 123 -25.27 -15.92 -22.20
CA LEU A 123 -25.90 -17.12 -21.66
C LEU A 123 -26.78 -16.84 -20.42
N ASP A 124 -26.85 -15.58 -19.94
CA ASP A 124 -27.66 -15.12 -18.80
C ASP A 124 -27.49 -15.94 -17.51
N ILE A 125 -26.31 -16.53 -17.34
CA ILE A 125 -25.92 -17.39 -16.21
C ILE A 125 -25.46 -16.61 -14.97
N GLY A 126 -25.52 -15.28 -15.02
CA GLY A 126 -25.16 -14.40 -13.92
C GLY A 126 -24.32 -13.20 -14.37
N ARG A 127 -23.93 -12.36 -13.42
CA ARG A 127 -23.06 -11.21 -13.71
C ARG A 127 -21.62 -11.69 -13.84
N VAL A 128 -21.00 -11.33 -14.95
CA VAL A 128 -19.62 -11.73 -15.27
C VAL A 128 -18.69 -10.55 -15.04
N TYR A 129 -17.58 -10.79 -14.35
CA TYR A 129 -16.61 -9.75 -14.02
C TYR A 129 -15.20 -10.21 -14.35
N LEU A 130 -14.40 -9.26 -14.82
CA LEU A 130 -12.98 -9.45 -15.08
C LEU A 130 -12.17 -8.84 -13.94
N ARG A 131 -11.21 -9.60 -13.43
CA ARG A 131 -10.18 -9.07 -12.52
C ARG A 131 -8.80 -9.34 -13.12
N SER A 132 -8.06 -8.27 -13.37
CA SER A 132 -6.67 -8.37 -13.81
C SER A 132 -5.75 -8.25 -12.59
N GLU A 133 -4.95 -9.27 -12.35
CA GLU A 133 -3.93 -9.31 -11.29
C GLU A 133 -2.57 -9.60 -11.94
N GLU A 134 -1.62 -8.68 -11.75
CA GLU A 134 -0.21 -8.73 -12.19
C GLU A 134 0.02 -9.09 -13.67
N SER A 135 -0.18 -10.35 -14.07
CA SER A 135 0.09 -10.89 -15.41
C SER A 135 -1.04 -11.75 -16.00
N LEU A 136 -2.16 -11.95 -15.27
CA LEU A 136 -3.31 -12.71 -15.76
C LEU A 136 -4.62 -11.98 -15.48
N THR A 137 -5.56 -12.14 -16.40
CA THR A 137 -6.96 -11.71 -16.27
C THR A 137 -7.82 -12.91 -15.93
N ARG A 138 -8.37 -12.92 -14.72
CA ARG A 138 -9.32 -13.93 -14.24
C ARG A 138 -10.75 -13.50 -14.57
N VAL A 139 -11.54 -14.46 -15.01
CA VAL A 139 -12.97 -14.28 -15.32
C VAL A 139 -13.78 -14.96 -14.23
N TYR A 140 -14.70 -14.20 -13.65
CA TYR A 140 -15.55 -14.63 -12.55
C TYR A 140 -17.03 -14.50 -12.93
N VAL A 141 -17.88 -15.42 -12.46
CA VAL A 141 -19.33 -15.37 -12.61
C VAL A 141 -19.98 -15.46 -11.24
N GLY A 142 -20.88 -14.54 -10.91
CA GLY A 142 -21.65 -14.59 -9.66
C GLY A 142 -22.80 -13.56 -9.63
N PRO A 143 -23.59 -13.48 -8.55
CA PRO A 143 -23.70 -14.41 -7.43
C PRO A 143 -24.62 -15.59 -7.78
N LEU A 144 -24.11 -16.82 -7.71
CA LEU A 144 -24.91 -18.02 -7.91
C LEU A 144 -25.44 -18.48 -6.54
N LEU A 145 -26.77 -18.52 -6.41
CA LEU A 145 -27.48 -18.85 -5.17
C LEU A 145 -27.43 -20.35 -4.84
N ASP A 146 -27.09 -21.20 -5.82
CA ASP A 146 -27.10 -22.66 -5.69
C ASP A 146 -25.78 -23.27 -6.15
N ARG A 147 -25.20 -24.14 -5.31
CA ARG A 147 -24.00 -24.93 -5.62
C ARG A 147 -24.19 -25.87 -6.82
N SER A 148 -25.41 -26.35 -7.05
CA SER A 148 -25.73 -27.21 -8.20
C SER A 148 -25.63 -26.47 -9.55
N ARG A 149 -25.89 -25.16 -9.58
CA ARG A 149 -25.66 -24.32 -10.77
C ARG A 149 -24.20 -23.90 -10.92
N ALA A 150 -23.40 -24.09 -9.87
CA ALA A 150 -21.97 -23.78 -9.85
C ALA A 150 -21.08 -24.91 -10.39
N GLU A 151 -21.58 -26.14 -10.43
CA GLU A 151 -20.78 -27.34 -10.73
C GLU A 151 -21.21 -28.08 -12.02
N ALA A 152 -22.32 -27.66 -12.66
CA ALA A 152 -22.86 -28.24 -13.89
C ALA A 152 -22.30 -27.57 -15.16
#